data_AF-A0A931NWE3-F1
#
_entry.id   AF-A0A931NWE3-F1
#
_cell.length_a   1.000
_cell.length_b   1.000
_cell.length_c   1.000
_cell.angle_alpha   90.00
_cell.angle_beta   90.00
_cell.angle_gamma   90.00
#
_symmetry.space_group_name_H-M   'P 1'
#
loop_
_entity.id
_entity.type
_entity.pdbx_description
1 polymer ?
#
loop_
_entity_poly.entity_id
_entity_poly.type
_entity_poly.pdbx_seq_one_letter_code
_entity_poly.pdbx_strand_id
1 'polypeptide(L)'
;MNAMLEDVRKGAEAAGVFGEVVVRDGKVWAAAKGAGDEAFYVAWEEGGKVWVGLQTPARYLSQSIEADLVNTGDKLEELILEELIELGYEGPALACEHYRDAGKLYTFRSAAGSAHVARAEAIVRLMVAYEACFRRLGDMEAGAEEA
;
A
#
# COMPACT_ATOMS: atom_id res chain seq x y z
N MET A 1 -9.56 4.49 -20.91
CA MET A 1 -9.43 3.87 -19.58
C MET A 1 -8.46 2.70 -19.74
N ASN A 2 -7.38 2.64 -18.95
CA ASN A 2 -6.36 1.59 -19.07
C ASN A 2 -6.93 0.27 -18.52
N ALA A 3 -7.09 -0.75 -19.36
CA ALA A 3 -7.78 -2.01 -19.00
C ALA A 3 -7.17 -2.67 -17.75
N MET A 4 -5.84 -2.62 -17.62
CA MET A 4 -5.13 -3.15 -16.46
C MET A 4 -5.49 -2.44 -15.15
N LEU A 5 -5.63 -1.11 -15.16
CA LEU A 5 -6.00 -0.35 -13.95
C LEU A 5 -7.43 -0.67 -13.51
N GLU A 6 -8.33 -0.92 -14.45
CA GLU A 6 -9.70 -1.35 -14.13
C GLU A 6 -9.75 -2.75 -13.52
N ASP A 7 -8.91 -3.67 -13.99
CA ASP A 7 -8.81 -5.00 -13.40
C ASP A 7 -8.21 -4.95 -11.98
N VAL A 8 -7.20 -4.09 -11.77
CA VAL A 8 -6.66 -3.82 -10.43
C VAL A 8 -7.72 -3.20 -9.52
N ARG A 9 -8.48 -2.21 -10.00
CA ARG A 9 -9.59 -1.58 -9.26
C ARG A 9 -10.61 -2.62 -8.82
N LYS A 10 -11.09 -3.46 -9.74
CA LYS A 10 -12.04 -4.55 -9.43
C LYS A 10 -11.47 -5.56 -8.44
N GLY A 11 -10.21 -5.95 -8.59
CA GLY A 11 -9.55 -6.88 -7.69
C GLY A 11 -9.40 -6.31 -6.27
N ALA A 12 -9.03 -5.03 -6.16
CA ALA A 12 -8.96 -4.34 -4.88
C ALA A 12 -10.36 -4.21 -4.23
N GLU A 13 -11.40 -3.87 -4.98
CA GLU A 13 -12.78 -3.88 -4.46
C GLU A 13 -13.20 -5.27 -3.96
N ALA A 14 -12.90 -6.31 -4.73
CA ALA A 14 -13.24 -7.68 -4.39
C ALA A 14 -12.50 -8.19 -3.14
N ALA A 15 -11.32 -7.63 -2.82
CA ALA A 15 -10.60 -7.96 -1.59
C ALA A 15 -11.33 -7.50 -0.32
N GLY A 16 -12.20 -6.48 -0.41
CA GLY A 16 -13.07 -6.04 0.69
C GLY A 16 -12.37 -5.32 1.86
N VAL A 17 -11.04 -5.23 1.85
CA VAL A 17 -10.24 -4.60 2.92
C VAL A 17 -10.08 -3.08 2.76
N PHE A 18 -10.24 -2.55 1.55
CA PHE A 18 -10.10 -1.12 1.26
C PHE A 18 -11.43 -0.37 1.35
N GLY A 19 -11.35 0.96 1.52
CA GLY A 19 -12.47 1.90 1.43
C GLY A 19 -12.89 2.11 -0.02
N GLU A 20 -13.20 3.35 -0.39
CA GLU A 20 -13.49 3.68 -1.79
C GLU A 20 -12.27 3.35 -2.68
N VAL A 21 -12.51 2.68 -3.82
CA VAL A 21 -11.48 2.34 -4.81
C VAL A 21 -11.81 3.00 -6.15
N VAL A 22 -10.95 3.91 -6.60
CA VAL A 22 -11.15 4.69 -7.83
C VAL A 22 -9.93 4.66 -8.73
N VAL A 23 -10.17 4.76 -10.05
CA VAL A 23 -9.11 5.02 -11.03
C VAL A 23 -9.09 6.52 -11.33
N ARG A 24 -7.98 7.19 -11.01
CA ARG A 24 -7.80 8.63 -11.26
C ARG A 24 -6.36 8.91 -11.63
N ASP A 25 -6.16 9.76 -12.64
CA ASP A 25 -4.83 10.24 -13.07
C ASP A 25 -3.85 9.10 -13.42
N GLY A 26 -4.36 8.00 -14.00
CA GLY A 26 -3.54 6.84 -14.37
C GLY A 26 -3.09 5.98 -13.19
N LYS A 27 -3.74 6.11 -12.04
CA LYS A 27 -3.48 5.33 -10.82
C LYS A 27 -4.76 4.70 -10.29
N VAL A 28 -4.62 3.59 -9.57
CA VAL A 28 -5.68 3.07 -8.70
C VAL A 28 -5.44 3.63 -7.31
N TRP A 29 -6.45 4.29 -6.74
CA TRP A 29 -6.45 4.80 -5.38
C TRP A 29 -7.46 4.01 -4.56
N ALA A 30 -7.00 3.38 -3.48
CA ALA A 30 -7.85 2.65 -2.55
C ALA A 30 -7.72 3.29 -1.16
N ALA A 31 -8.80 3.86 -0.63
CA ALA A 31 -8.76 4.51 0.68
C ALA A 31 -8.43 3.51 1.80
N ALA A 32 -7.57 3.90 2.73
CA ALA A 32 -7.30 3.11 3.93
C ALA A 32 -8.50 3.19 4.88
N LYS A 33 -9.13 2.04 5.18
CA LYS A 33 -10.24 2.01 6.14
C LYS A 33 -9.67 2.19 7.54
N GLY A 34 -10.31 3.05 8.33
CA GLY A 34 -10.00 3.19 9.75
C GLY A 34 -8.69 3.91 10.07
N ALA A 35 -7.96 4.42 9.08
CA ALA A 35 -6.79 5.25 9.36
C ALA A 35 -7.17 6.52 10.14
N GLY A 36 -6.30 6.96 11.06
CA GLY A 36 -6.52 8.17 11.87
C GLY A 36 -6.62 9.47 11.06
N ASP A 37 -6.12 9.46 9.81
CA ASP A 37 -6.28 10.52 8.80
C ASP A 37 -6.43 9.94 7.39
N GLU A 38 -6.55 10.84 6.41
CA GLU A 38 -6.47 10.55 5.00
C GLU A 38 -5.19 9.77 4.63
N ALA A 39 -5.38 8.54 4.16
CA ALA A 39 -4.32 7.68 3.64
C ALA A 39 -4.88 6.75 2.54
N PHE A 40 -4.04 6.39 1.58
CA PHE A 40 -4.43 5.60 0.41
C PHE A 40 -3.40 4.54 0.09
N TYR A 41 -3.86 3.34 -0.27
CA TYR A 41 -3.07 2.34 -0.97
C TYR A 41 -3.20 2.58 -2.47
N VAL A 42 -2.09 2.85 -3.12
CA VAL A 42 -2.06 3.35 -4.50
C VAL A 42 -1.25 2.42 -5.39
N ALA A 43 -1.76 2.12 -6.58
CA ALA A 43 -1.01 1.45 -7.64
C ALA A 43 -0.83 2.37 -8.85
N TRP A 44 0.40 2.50 -9.36
CA TRP A 44 0.70 3.37 -10.51
C TRP A 44 1.91 2.91 -11.30
N GLU A 45 2.00 3.36 -12.56
CA GLU A 45 3.19 3.16 -13.38
C GLU A 45 4.14 4.37 -13.27
N GLU A 46 5.42 4.11 -13.06
CA GLU A 46 6.49 5.12 -13.11
C GLU A 46 7.81 4.46 -13.50
N GLY A 47 8.52 5.04 -14.49
CA GLY A 47 9.84 4.56 -14.89
C GLY A 47 9.85 3.13 -15.45
N GLY A 48 8.78 2.70 -16.12
CA GLY A 48 8.64 1.35 -16.70
C GLY A 48 8.40 0.25 -15.65
N LYS A 49 8.10 0.62 -14.41
CA LYS A 49 7.70 -0.27 -13.31
C LYS A 49 6.29 0.07 -12.85
N VAL A 50 5.60 -0.93 -12.33
CA VAL A 50 4.39 -0.71 -11.53
C VAL A 50 4.78 -0.68 -10.07
N TRP A 51 4.34 0.36 -9.39
CA TRP A 51 4.53 0.59 -7.97
C TRP A 51 3.23 0.38 -7.23
N VAL A 52 3.34 -0.16 -6.03
CA VAL A 52 2.28 -0.19 -5.02
C VAL A 52 2.82 0.50 -3.78
N GLY A 53 2.00 1.30 -3.13
CA GLY A 53 2.45 2.04 -1.95
C GLY A 53 1.34 2.60 -1.09
N LEU A 54 1.69 2.96 0.15
CA LEU A 54 0.89 3.83 1.01
C LEU A 54 1.24 5.29 0.70
N GLN A 55 0.23 6.13 0.47
CA GLN A 55 0.39 7.58 0.30
C GLN A 55 -0.53 8.33 1.26
N THR A 56 0.01 9.32 1.97
CA THR A 56 -0.75 10.17 2.88
C THR A 56 -0.20 11.61 2.93
N PRO A 57 -1.03 12.66 2.97
CA PRO A 57 -0.59 14.00 3.31
C PRO A 57 -0.34 14.20 4.81
N ALA A 58 -0.86 13.30 5.66
CA ALA A 58 -0.80 13.40 7.10
C ALA A 58 0.60 13.06 7.61
N ARG A 59 1.35 14.12 7.95
CA ARG A 59 2.69 13.99 8.52
C ARG A 59 2.72 13.10 9.76
N TYR A 60 1.72 13.20 10.62
CA TYR A 60 1.72 12.46 11.87
C TYR A 60 1.54 10.96 11.64
N LEU A 61 0.72 10.52 10.66
CA LEU A 61 0.59 9.10 10.32
C LEU A 61 1.92 8.51 9.85
N SER A 62 2.62 9.23 8.97
CA SER A 62 3.96 8.83 8.53
C SER A 62 4.93 8.73 9.72
N GLN A 63 4.90 9.72 10.63
CA GLN A 63 5.75 9.73 11.82
C GLN A 63 5.40 8.63 12.83
N SER A 64 4.11 8.29 13.00
CA SER A 64 3.69 7.22 13.91
C SER A 64 4.14 5.86 13.40
N ILE A 65 4.04 5.61 12.09
CA ILE A 65 4.55 4.39 11.46
C ILE A 65 6.06 4.26 11.68
N GLU A 66 6.82 5.33 11.44
CA GLU A 66 8.27 5.33 11.64
C GLU A 66 8.64 5.12 13.12
N ALA A 67 7.92 5.74 14.04
CA ALA A 67 8.16 5.59 15.47
C ALA A 67 7.89 4.15 15.94
N ASP A 68 6.84 3.52 15.42
CA ASP A 68 6.48 2.14 15.74
C ASP A 68 7.56 1.15 15.26
N LEU A 69 8.00 1.29 14.00
CA LEU A 69 9.09 0.48 13.43
C LEU A 69 10.41 0.65 14.22
N VAL A 70 10.74 1.87 14.66
CA VAL A 70 11.92 2.12 15.49
C VAL A 70 11.79 1.46 16.87
N ASN A 71 10.59 1.45 17.45
CA ASN A 71 10.33 0.88 18.77
C ASN A 71 10.38 -0.66 18.76
N THR A 72 9.78 -1.30 17.76
CA THR A 72 9.79 -2.76 17.64
C THR A 72 11.12 -3.29 17.08
N GLY A 73 11.80 -2.49 16.26
CA GLY A 73 12.99 -2.91 15.50
C GLY A 73 12.65 -3.70 14.24
N ASP A 74 11.38 -3.75 13.83
CA ASP A 74 10.92 -4.46 12.65
C ASP A 74 11.39 -3.77 11.36
N LYS A 75 11.55 -4.57 10.31
CA LYS A 75 11.82 -4.05 8.96
C LYS A 75 10.57 -4.15 8.12
N LEU A 76 10.22 -3.05 7.49
CA LEU A 76 9.02 -2.97 6.66
C LEU A 76 9.05 -3.99 5.51
N GLU A 77 10.22 -4.25 4.91
CA GLU A 77 10.37 -5.28 3.87
C GLU A 77 10.09 -6.70 4.37
N GLU A 78 10.39 -7.00 5.63
CA GLU A 78 10.13 -8.30 6.24
C GLU A 78 8.64 -8.43 6.56
N LEU A 79 8.04 -7.40 7.17
CA LEU A 79 6.59 -7.36 7.44
C LEU A 79 5.76 -7.50 6.15
N ILE A 80 6.09 -6.75 5.10
CA ILE A 80 5.40 -6.86 3.80
C ILE A 80 5.57 -8.27 3.21
N LEU A 81 6.76 -8.88 3.34
CA LEU A 81 7.00 -10.23 2.84
C LEU A 81 6.15 -11.26 3.58
N GLU A 82 6.01 -11.15 4.91
CA GLU A 82 5.16 -12.04 5.71
C GLU A 82 3.72 -12.03 5.19
N GLU A 83 3.13 -10.83 5.01
CA GLU A 83 1.79 -10.70 4.44
C GLU A 83 1.67 -11.25 3.02
N LEU A 84 2.70 -11.05 2.19
CA LEU A 84 2.74 -11.59 0.84
C LEU A 84 2.77 -13.14 0.85
N ILE A 85 3.52 -13.75 1.76
CA ILE A 85 3.62 -15.20 1.91
C ILE A 85 2.25 -15.78 2.27
N GLU A 86 1.49 -15.14 3.18
CA GLU A 86 0.11 -15.55 3.50
C GLU A 86 -0.82 -15.54 2.28
N LEU A 87 -0.55 -14.66 1.32
CA LEU A 87 -1.27 -14.55 0.05
C LEU A 87 -0.68 -15.43 -1.08
N GLY A 88 0.21 -16.37 -0.74
CA GLY A 88 0.79 -17.35 -1.65
C GLY A 88 1.93 -16.82 -2.52
N TYR A 89 2.64 -15.78 -2.09
CA TYR A 89 3.85 -15.31 -2.76
C TYR A 89 5.07 -16.13 -2.34
N GLU A 90 5.84 -16.60 -3.33
CA GLU A 90 7.04 -17.43 -3.12
C GLU A 90 8.35 -16.70 -3.50
N GLY A 91 8.28 -15.40 -3.77
CA GLY A 91 9.44 -14.61 -4.17
C GLY A 91 10.23 -14.01 -3.00
N PRO A 92 11.33 -13.29 -3.28
CA PRO A 92 12.10 -12.62 -2.25
C PRO A 92 11.37 -11.40 -1.69
N ALA A 93 11.83 -10.90 -0.54
CA ALA A 93 11.43 -9.62 0.02
C ALA A 93 11.54 -8.49 -1.02
N LEU A 94 10.55 -7.61 -1.04
CA LEU A 94 10.54 -6.44 -1.90
C LEU A 94 11.16 -5.27 -1.14
N ALA A 95 12.04 -4.51 -1.79
CA ALA A 95 12.53 -3.26 -1.23
C ALA A 95 11.36 -2.29 -0.99
N CYS A 96 11.41 -1.53 0.11
CA CYS A 96 10.45 -0.48 0.39
C CYS A 96 11.15 0.89 0.46
N GLU A 97 10.73 1.80 -0.40
CA GLU A 97 11.21 3.18 -0.41
C GLU A 97 10.28 4.06 0.42
N HIS A 98 10.82 4.90 1.30
CA HIS A 98 10.06 5.93 2.01
C HIS A 98 10.61 7.33 1.69
N TYR A 99 9.75 8.23 1.23
CA TYR A 99 10.10 9.62 0.94
C TYR A 99 8.86 10.52 0.93
N ARG A 100 9.08 11.83 0.85
CA ARG A 100 8.03 12.80 0.59
C ARG A 100 8.06 13.22 -0.88
N ASP A 101 6.99 12.98 -1.61
CA ASP A 101 6.93 13.23 -3.05
C ASP A 101 6.74 14.72 -3.39
N ALA A 102 6.77 15.04 -4.69
CA ALA A 102 6.56 16.41 -5.18
C ALA A 102 5.13 16.94 -4.90
N GLY A 103 4.15 16.05 -4.73
CA GLY A 103 2.79 16.35 -4.29
C GLY A 103 2.68 16.60 -2.79
N LYS A 104 3.80 16.56 -2.05
CA LYS A 104 3.90 16.69 -0.59
C LYS A 104 3.28 15.52 0.17
N LEU A 105 3.05 14.38 -0.48
CA LEU A 105 2.58 13.15 0.13
C LEU A 105 3.77 12.35 0.69
N TYR A 106 3.63 11.87 1.90
CA TYR A 106 4.49 10.85 2.47
C TYR A 106 4.16 9.52 1.79
N THR A 107 5.17 8.88 1.20
CA THR A 107 5.01 7.72 0.31
C THR A 107 5.92 6.59 0.74
N PHE A 108 5.32 5.45 1.05
CA PHE A 108 6.00 4.17 1.17
C PHE A 108 5.68 3.34 -0.06
N ARG A 109 6.68 2.77 -0.77
CA ARG A 109 6.39 2.00 -2.00
C ARG A 109 7.34 0.85 -2.28
N SER A 110 6.81 -0.15 -2.97
CA SER A 110 7.54 -1.30 -3.52
C SER A 110 7.17 -1.50 -4.98
N ALA A 111 8.11 -2.02 -5.76
CA ALA A 111 7.85 -2.36 -7.15
C ALA A 111 7.10 -3.71 -7.22
N ALA A 112 5.93 -3.72 -7.86
CA ALA A 112 5.18 -4.93 -8.20
C ALA A 112 5.79 -5.68 -9.41
N GLY A 113 6.72 -5.04 -10.13
CA GLY A 113 7.41 -5.60 -11.29
C GLY A 113 7.52 -4.59 -12.44
N SER A 114 8.02 -5.05 -13.59
CA SER A 114 8.03 -4.24 -14.82
C SER A 114 6.60 -4.06 -15.35
N ALA A 115 6.27 -2.86 -15.81
CA ALA A 115 4.95 -2.52 -16.34
C ALA A 115 4.52 -3.38 -17.54
N HIS A 116 5.47 -3.90 -18.31
CA HIS A 116 5.17 -4.78 -19.45
C HIS A 116 4.78 -6.21 -19.06
N VAL A 117 5.07 -6.62 -17.82
CA VAL A 117 4.92 -8.00 -17.35
C VAL A 117 3.99 -8.11 -16.14
N ALA A 118 3.89 -7.05 -15.35
CA ALA A 118 3.07 -7.00 -14.15
C ALA A 118 1.61 -7.33 -14.49
N ARG A 119 1.04 -8.28 -13.75
CA ARG A 119 -0.34 -8.71 -13.88
C ARG A 119 -1.19 -8.06 -12.80
N ALA A 120 -2.47 -7.84 -13.10
CA ALA A 120 -3.39 -7.21 -12.17
C ALA A 120 -3.46 -7.99 -10.84
N GLU A 121 -3.45 -9.32 -10.87
CA GLU A 121 -3.50 -10.14 -9.66
C GLU A 121 -2.28 -9.94 -8.76
N ALA A 122 -1.08 -9.79 -9.34
CA ALA A 122 0.14 -9.55 -8.57
C ALA A 122 0.14 -8.17 -7.89
N ILE A 123 -0.41 -7.16 -8.58
CA ILE A 123 -0.54 -5.80 -8.05
C ILE A 123 -1.57 -5.78 -6.92
N VAL A 124 -2.73 -6.41 -7.13
CA VAL A 124 -3.77 -6.52 -6.10
C VAL A 124 -3.25 -7.26 -4.88
N ARG A 125 -2.51 -8.37 -5.06
CA ARG A 125 -1.87 -9.09 -3.96
C ARG A 125 -0.97 -8.17 -3.16
N LEU A 126 -0.12 -7.39 -3.82
CA LEU A 126 0.78 -6.46 -3.13
C LEU A 126 0.02 -5.33 -2.44
N MET A 127 -1.08 -4.82 -3.03
CA MET A 127 -1.93 -3.83 -2.37
C MET A 127 -2.55 -4.40 -1.08
N VAL A 128 -3.02 -5.65 -1.10
CA VAL A 128 -3.61 -6.30 0.08
C VAL A 128 -2.54 -6.57 1.15
N ALA A 129 -1.35 -7.00 0.76
CA ALA A 129 -0.22 -7.15 1.69
C ALA A 129 0.18 -5.81 2.33
N TYR A 130 0.20 -4.72 1.54
CA TYR A 130 0.42 -3.37 2.07
C TYR A 130 -0.67 -2.97 3.07
N GLU A 131 -1.93 -3.27 2.79
CA GLU A 131 -3.02 -2.99 3.72
C GLU A 131 -2.85 -3.74 5.03
N ALA A 132 -2.68 -5.06 4.97
CA ALA A 132 -2.55 -5.91 6.16
C ALA A 132 -1.31 -5.57 7.00
N CYS A 133 -0.21 -5.16 6.37
CA CYS A 133 1.01 -4.69 7.02
C CYS A 133 0.78 -3.33 7.68
N PHE A 134 0.40 -2.30 6.90
CA PHE A 134 0.35 -0.93 7.40
C PHE A 134 -0.80 -0.68 8.36
N ARG A 135 -1.93 -1.39 8.25
CA ARG A 135 -3.06 -1.25 9.19
C ARG A 135 -2.63 -1.43 10.64
N ARG A 136 -1.64 -2.30 10.89
CA ARG A 136 -1.13 -2.60 12.23
C ARG A 136 -0.04 -1.64 12.73
N LEU A 137 0.37 -0.66 11.93
CA LEU A 137 1.49 0.21 12.24
C LEU A 137 1.02 1.62 12.58
N GLY A 138 1.51 2.14 13.71
CA GLY A 138 1.15 3.48 14.19
C GLY A 138 -0.37 3.68 14.25
N ASP A 139 -0.84 4.87 13.85
CA ASP A 139 -2.25 5.25 13.94
C ASP A 139 -3.06 4.89 12.67
N MET A 140 -2.65 3.85 11.93
CA MET A 140 -3.32 3.40 10.70
C MET A 140 -4.58 2.56 10.95
N GLU A 141 -4.77 2.08 12.17
CA GLU A 141 -6.06 1.62 12.68
C GLU A 141 -6.39 2.53 13.86
N ALA A 142 -7.44 3.34 13.73
CA ALA A 142 -8.05 4.02 14.86
C ALA A 142 -8.52 2.92 15.80
N GLY A 143 -7.72 2.66 16.84
CA GLY A 143 -8.03 1.66 17.84
C GLY A 143 -9.49 1.83 18.23
N ALA A 144 -10.24 0.74 18.18
CA ALA A 144 -11.53 0.71 18.84
C ALA A 144 -11.25 1.05 20.31
N GLU A 145 -11.42 2.32 20.70
CA GLU A 145 -11.58 2.68 22.09
C GLU A 145 -12.70 1.79 22.62
N GLU A 146 -12.33 0.91 23.55
CA GLU A 146 -13.28 0.09 24.31
C GLU A 146 -14.36 1.04 24.86
N ALA A 147 -15.56 0.93 24.31
CA ALA A 147 -16.75 1.64 24.80
C ALA A 147 -17.30 1.00 26.07
#